data_AF-A0A959KEI9-F1
#
_entry.id   AF-A0A959KEI9-F1
#
_cell.length_a   1.000
_cell.length_b   1.000
_cell.length_c   1.000
_cell.angle_alpha   90.00
_cell.angle_beta   90.00
_cell.angle_gamma   90.00
#
_symmetry.space_group_name_H-M   'P 1'
#
loop_
_entity.id
_entity.type
_entity.pdbx_description
1 polymer ?
#
loop_
_entity_poly.entity_id
_entity_poly.type
_entity_poly.pdbx_seq_one_letter_code
_entity_poly.pdbx_strand_id
1 'polypeptide(L)'
;MKKIYSLLFFLAIAGTALQAQQIRDNFEDIRKGTYGFISGTFIPYNGNPDQSGANTSLVAAAYTRNPAELFDVIIQDGLMADLSDYVSGAKAMTIDVWSPAVGKTVQITVENSTLALPANFPTGRHSVYLATTTVANQWETLTFNFDNQPDPSVSSTSVDRIVLLFDPNTNNNDTYYWDNLVVPELADDPCDGVAPDDMVLQDFECNQSTYFTFSHAGVNFRRVVNPDPNGMNTSDYVGSYIRNGGEENDVIVGKLASPLAIGTANNYSLQVWDENPPTNV
;
A
#
# COMPACT_ATOMS: atom_id res chain seq x y z
N MET A 1 -44.90 -56.54 -4.57
CA MET A 1 -43.93 -55.70 -5.31
C MET A 1 -43.62 -54.47 -4.46
N LYS A 2 -42.49 -54.47 -3.72
CA LYS A 2 -42.05 -53.31 -2.94
C LYS A 2 -41.27 -52.38 -3.88
N LYS A 3 -41.75 -51.15 -4.08
CA LYS A 3 -41.07 -50.13 -4.89
C LYS A 3 -39.93 -49.55 -4.06
N ILE A 4 -38.70 -49.77 -4.50
CA ILE A 4 -37.50 -49.15 -3.92
C ILE A 4 -37.31 -47.82 -4.67
N TYR A 5 -37.35 -46.71 -3.96
CA TYR A 5 -37.02 -45.39 -4.48
C TYR A 5 -35.56 -45.09 -4.12
N SER A 6 -34.68 -45.13 -5.12
CA SER A 6 -33.29 -44.69 -4.96
C SER A 6 -33.26 -43.16 -4.91
N LEU A 7 -32.91 -42.60 -3.76
CA LEU A 7 -32.66 -41.18 -3.58
C LEU A 7 -31.25 -40.87 -4.15
N LEU A 8 -31.17 -40.21 -5.30
CA LEU A 8 -29.90 -39.65 -5.78
C LEU A 8 -29.57 -38.40 -4.95
N PHE A 9 -28.52 -38.46 -4.16
CA PHE A 9 -27.88 -37.28 -3.57
C PHE A 9 -27.08 -36.57 -4.66
N PHE A 10 -27.53 -35.38 -5.08
CA PHE A 10 -26.69 -34.46 -5.84
C PHE A 10 -25.71 -33.81 -4.86
N LEU A 11 -24.43 -34.18 -4.95
CA LEU A 11 -23.36 -33.48 -4.26
C LEU A 11 -23.09 -32.17 -5.01
N ALA A 12 -23.56 -31.05 -4.47
CA ALA A 12 -23.18 -29.73 -4.96
C ALA A 12 -21.71 -29.50 -4.59
N ILE A 13 -20.82 -29.67 -5.56
CA ILE A 13 -19.42 -29.24 -5.41
C ILE A 13 -19.45 -27.72 -5.54
N ALA A 14 -19.42 -27.02 -4.39
CA ALA A 14 -19.12 -25.60 -4.35
C ALA A 14 -17.66 -25.45 -4.77
N GLY A 15 -17.41 -25.12 -6.03
CA GLY A 15 -16.09 -24.73 -6.49
C GLY A 15 -15.70 -23.45 -5.78
N THR A 16 -14.74 -23.51 -4.86
CA THR A 16 -14.07 -22.32 -4.35
C THR A 16 -13.30 -21.72 -5.51
N ALA A 17 -13.78 -20.59 -6.04
CA ALA A 17 -12.98 -19.80 -6.96
C ALA A 17 -11.77 -19.28 -6.17
N LEU A 18 -10.56 -19.77 -6.50
CA LEU A 18 -9.33 -19.13 -6.07
C LEU A 18 -9.33 -17.74 -6.72
N GLN A 19 -9.57 -16.71 -5.92
CA GLN A 19 -9.28 -15.34 -6.33
C GLN A 19 -7.77 -15.15 -6.28
N ALA A 20 -7.19 -14.62 -7.36
CA ALA A 20 -5.79 -14.26 -7.38
C ALA A 20 -5.55 -13.13 -6.37
N GLN A 21 -4.45 -13.19 -5.63
CA GLN A 21 -4.07 -12.12 -4.72
C GLN A 21 -3.83 -10.83 -5.52
N GLN A 22 -4.25 -9.71 -4.96
CA GLN A 22 -4.17 -8.42 -5.64
C GLN A 22 -3.07 -7.55 -5.04
N ILE A 23 -2.45 -6.74 -5.90
CA ILE A 23 -1.54 -5.69 -5.47
C ILE A 23 -2.32 -4.66 -4.64
N ARG A 24 -1.74 -4.27 -3.50
CA ARG A 24 -2.23 -3.18 -2.66
C ARG A 24 -1.68 -1.83 -3.09
N ASP A 25 -0.41 -1.78 -3.46
CA ASP A 25 0.25 -0.55 -3.90
C ASP A 25 1.40 -0.87 -4.86
N ASN A 26 1.41 -0.24 -6.03
CA ASN A 26 2.58 -0.19 -6.93
C ASN A 26 3.11 1.24 -7.13
N PHE A 27 2.62 2.22 -6.36
CA PHE A 27 3.03 3.62 -6.47
C PHE A 27 2.74 4.30 -7.82
N GLU A 28 2.02 3.64 -8.72
CA GLU A 28 1.59 4.17 -10.02
C GLU A 28 0.08 4.23 -10.15
N ASP A 29 -0.54 3.18 -10.66
CA ASP A 29 -1.96 3.12 -11.01
C ASP A 29 -2.80 2.30 -10.02
N ILE A 30 -2.16 1.60 -9.09
CA ILE A 30 -2.82 0.84 -8.04
C ILE A 30 -2.37 1.39 -6.69
N ARG A 31 -3.31 1.99 -5.96
CA ARG A 31 -3.12 2.34 -4.54
C ARG A 31 -4.40 2.19 -3.72
N LYS A 32 -4.44 1.16 -2.88
CA LYS A 32 -5.55 0.87 -1.98
C LYS A 32 -5.20 1.29 -0.55
N GLY A 33 -5.77 2.39 -0.06
CA GLY A 33 -5.54 2.95 1.28
C GLY A 33 -4.40 4.00 1.37
N THR A 34 -4.04 4.37 2.61
CA THR A 34 -3.03 5.41 2.93
C THR A 34 -2.04 4.97 4.00
N TYR A 35 -0.85 5.56 3.99
CA TYR A 35 0.16 5.38 5.03
C TYR A 35 -0.07 6.36 6.17
N GLY A 36 -0.63 5.87 7.29
CA GLY A 36 -1.10 6.70 8.40
C GLY A 36 0.01 7.16 9.35
N PHE A 37 1.00 6.29 9.59
CA PHE A 37 2.14 6.59 10.46
C PHE A 37 3.43 5.99 9.90
N ILE A 38 4.50 6.77 9.94
CA ILE A 38 5.81 6.43 9.41
C ILE A 38 6.85 6.96 10.40
N SER A 39 7.75 6.09 10.88
CA SER A 39 8.85 6.49 11.77
C SER A 39 10.02 7.14 11.04
N GLY A 40 10.44 6.54 9.92
CA GLY A 40 11.57 7.01 9.11
C GLY A 40 11.18 8.05 8.05
N THR A 41 12.04 8.18 7.04
CA THR A 41 11.79 9.07 5.89
C THR A 41 11.20 8.25 4.75
N PHE A 42 9.97 8.56 4.36
CA PHE A 42 9.25 7.86 3.30
C PHE A 42 8.94 8.79 2.12
N ILE A 43 9.34 8.36 0.92
CA ILE A 43 9.06 9.04 -0.34
C ILE A 43 8.29 8.06 -1.21
N PRO A 44 6.96 8.21 -1.38
CA PRO A 44 6.15 7.24 -2.13
C PRO A 44 6.45 7.26 -3.63
N TYR A 45 6.85 8.40 -4.20
CA TYR A 45 7.05 8.56 -5.64
C TYR A 45 8.52 8.88 -5.94
N ASN A 46 9.41 7.94 -5.69
CA ASN A 46 10.84 8.08 -6.00
C ASN A 46 11.14 7.43 -7.36
N GLY A 47 12.05 8.01 -8.15
CA GLY A 47 12.52 7.35 -9.36
C GLY A 47 13.06 5.95 -9.06
N ASN A 48 12.64 4.94 -9.81
CA ASN A 48 13.12 3.58 -9.62
C ASN A 48 14.66 3.54 -9.82
N PRO A 49 15.46 3.04 -8.85
CA PRO A 49 16.92 2.98 -8.97
C PRO A 49 17.43 2.14 -10.15
N ASP A 50 16.63 1.17 -10.62
CA ASP A 50 16.91 0.32 -11.78
C ASP A 50 15.60 -0.24 -12.34
N GLN A 51 15.23 0.17 -13.55
CA GLN A 51 13.97 -0.26 -14.20
C GLN A 51 14.13 -1.61 -14.92
N SER A 52 14.76 -2.58 -14.25
CA SER A 52 15.03 -3.91 -14.79
C SER A 52 14.92 -5.00 -13.72
N GLY A 53 14.95 -6.25 -14.13
CA GLY A 53 14.84 -7.39 -13.21
C GLY A 53 13.41 -7.59 -12.70
N ALA A 54 13.26 -7.79 -11.39
CA ALA A 54 11.95 -8.05 -10.77
C ALA A 54 11.01 -6.84 -10.83
N ASN A 55 11.56 -5.62 -10.80
CA ASN A 55 10.77 -4.39 -10.85
C ASN A 55 11.18 -3.55 -12.06
N THR A 56 10.26 -3.37 -13.00
CA THR A 56 10.41 -2.51 -14.19
C THR A 56 9.58 -1.22 -14.14
N SER A 57 9.00 -0.93 -12.97
CA SER A 57 8.14 0.21 -12.69
C SER A 57 8.88 1.53 -12.89
N LEU A 58 8.13 2.60 -13.17
CA LEU A 58 8.72 3.91 -13.40
C LEU A 58 9.26 4.51 -12.10
N VAL A 59 8.52 4.29 -11.03
CA VAL A 59 8.82 4.73 -9.68
C VAL A 59 8.83 3.54 -8.73
N ALA A 60 9.37 3.78 -7.55
CA ALA A 60 9.21 2.91 -6.39
C ALA A 60 9.16 3.80 -5.16
N ALA A 61 8.65 3.29 -4.05
CA ALA A 61 8.85 3.98 -2.78
C ALA A 61 10.31 3.89 -2.34
N ALA A 62 10.78 4.94 -1.68
CA ALA A 62 12.00 4.91 -0.90
C ALA A 62 11.67 5.05 0.59
N TYR A 63 12.28 4.21 1.41
CA TYR A 63 12.22 4.30 2.86
C TYR A 63 13.62 4.31 3.46
N THR A 64 13.99 5.42 4.10
CA THR A 64 15.21 5.50 4.92
C THR A 64 14.85 5.31 6.38
N ARG A 65 15.51 4.33 7.00
CA ARG A 65 15.24 3.97 8.39
C ARG A 65 15.53 5.09 9.38
N ASN A 66 14.79 5.10 10.50
CA ASN A 66 15.06 6.00 11.61
C ASN A 66 16.17 5.40 12.51
N PRO A 67 17.41 5.96 12.53
CA PRO A 67 18.51 5.40 13.31
C PRO A 67 18.34 5.52 14.84
N ALA A 68 17.31 6.23 15.31
CA ALA A 68 17.00 6.36 16.73
C ALA A 68 16.04 5.27 17.24
N GLU A 69 15.43 4.49 16.36
CA GLU A 69 14.42 3.47 16.69
C GLU A 69 14.87 2.08 16.24
N LEU A 70 14.85 1.12 17.16
CA LEU A 70 15.14 -0.29 16.84
C LEU A 70 14.07 -0.91 15.94
N PHE A 71 12.84 -0.40 16.01
CA PHE A 71 11.65 -0.92 15.34
C PHE A 71 10.87 0.25 14.75
N ASP A 72 11.47 0.88 13.75
CA ASP A 72 10.81 1.89 12.94
C ASP A 72 9.82 1.22 11.98
N VAL A 73 8.68 1.89 11.74
CA VAL A 73 7.54 1.26 11.05
C VAL A 73 6.99 2.12 9.92
N ILE A 74 6.36 1.47 8.96
CA ILE A 74 5.40 2.04 8.02
C ILE A 74 4.05 1.38 8.27
N ILE A 75 3.02 2.16 8.56
CA ILE A 75 1.68 1.67 8.91
C ILE A 75 0.68 2.00 7.82
N GLN A 76 -0.10 1.00 7.42
CA GLN A 76 -1.26 1.14 6.56
C GLN A 76 -2.48 0.52 7.22
N ASP A 77 -3.56 1.31 7.33
CA ASP A 77 -4.83 0.87 7.89
C ASP A 77 -5.84 0.52 6.76
N GLY A 78 -6.78 -0.37 7.08
CA GLY A 78 -7.85 -0.85 6.21
C GLY A 78 -8.26 -2.27 6.60
N LEU A 79 -9.55 -2.47 6.91
CA LEU A 79 -10.10 -3.77 7.30
C LEU A 79 -9.79 -4.82 6.22
N MET A 80 -9.19 -5.92 6.63
CA MET A 80 -8.78 -7.00 5.73
C MET A 80 -9.86 -8.08 5.65
N ALA A 81 -9.91 -8.74 4.50
CA ALA A 81 -10.61 -10.01 4.34
C ALA A 81 -10.01 -11.08 5.27
N ASP A 82 -10.68 -12.23 5.35
CA ASP A 82 -10.27 -13.34 6.23
C ASP A 82 -8.82 -13.78 5.98
N LEU A 83 -8.00 -13.67 7.02
CA LEU A 83 -6.57 -13.98 7.01
C LEU A 83 -6.21 -15.48 7.15
N SER A 84 -7.19 -16.37 7.29
CA SER A 84 -6.95 -17.80 7.52
C SER A 84 -6.03 -18.44 6.47
N ASP A 85 -6.17 -18.07 5.19
CA ASP A 85 -5.32 -18.57 4.11
C ASP A 85 -3.87 -18.08 4.20
N TYR A 86 -3.62 -16.91 4.79
CA TYR A 86 -2.27 -16.41 5.05
C TYR A 86 -1.63 -17.12 6.23
N VAL A 87 -2.42 -17.46 7.27
CA VAL A 87 -1.94 -18.24 8.42
C VAL A 87 -1.64 -19.69 8.02
N SER A 88 -2.46 -20.28 7.15
CA SER A 88 -2.25 -21.65 6.68
C SER A 88 -1.17 -21.77 5.59
N GLY A 89 -0.71 -20.65 5.03
CA GLY A 89 0.23 -20.59 3.91
C GLY A 89 -0.38 -20.94 2.55
N ALA A 90 -1.72 -20.92 2.43
CA ALA A 90 -2.40 -21.06 1.13
C ALA A 90 -2.25 -19.78 0.28
N LYS A 91 -2.10 -18.64 0.95
CA LYS A 91 -1.76 -17.34 0.38
C LYS A 91 -0.45 -16.83 0.98
N ALA A 92 0.28 -16.01 0.22
CA ALA A 92 1.54 -15.41 0.67
C ALA A 92 1.52 -13.89 0.45
N MET A 93 2.25 -13.14 1.27
CA MET A 93 2.51 -11.73 0.98
C MET A 93 3.79 -11.62 0.17
N THR A 94 3.85 -10.65 -0.74
CA THR A 94 5.06 -10.37 -1.54
C THR A 94 5.32 -8.88 -1.64
N ILE A 95 6.59 -8.54 -1.87
CA ILE A 95 7.03 -7.17 -2.13
C ILE A 95 8.28 -7.22 -2.99
N ASP A 96 8.40 -6.34 -3.97
CA ASP A 96 9.67 -6.13 -4.65
C ASP A 96 10.52 -5.19 -3.80
N VAL A 97 11.76 -5.56 -3.50
CA VAL A 97 12.67 -4.80 -2.65
C VAL A 97 14.03 -4.66 -3.31
N TRP A 98 14.58 -3.45 -3.23
CA TRP A 98 15.98 -3.13 -3.48
C TRP A 98 16.63 -2.81 -2.14
N SER A 99 17.47 -3.72 -1.66
CA SER A 99 18.16 -3.59 -0.38
C SER A 99 19.62 -3.17 -0.56
N PRO A 100 20.20 -2.35 0.34
CA PRO A 100 21.62 -2.00 0.28
C PRO A 100 22.53 -3.18 0.65
N ALA A 101 21.99 -4.24 1.28
CA ALA A 101 22.75 -5.40 1.73
C ALA A 101 21.93 -6.70 1.71
N VAL A 102 22.63 -7.83 1.66
CA VAL A 102 22.06 -9.17 1.84
C VAL A 102 21.80 -9.47 3.31
N GLY A 103 20.91 -10.40 3.61
CA GLY A 103 20.65 -10.90 4.96
C GLY A 103 19.86 -9.94 5.85
N LYS A 104 19.20 -8.93 5.26
CA LYS A 104 18.33 -7.99 5.98
C LYS A 104 16.96 -8.60 6.14
N THR A 105 16.41 -8.55 7.35
CA THR A 105 15.04 -9.03 7.60
C THR A 105 14.04 -7.98 7.15
N VAL A 106 13.03 -8.37 6.40
CA VAL A 106 11.84 -7.55 6.17
C VAL A 106 10.68 -8.24 6.87
N GLN A 107 9.92 -7.49 7.65
CA GLN A 107 8.83 -8.01 8.47
C GLN A 107 7.52 -7.31 8.11
N ILE A 108 6.47 -8.11 7.97
CA ILE A 108 5.09 -7.61 7.99
C ILE A 108 4.40 -8.17 9.23
N THR A 109 3.82 -7.27 10.02
CA THR A 109 2.90 -7.63 11.10
C THR A 109 1.51 -7.17 10.71
N VAL A 110 0.51 -8.04 10.87
CA VAL A 110 -0.89 -7.66 10.70
C VAL A 110 -1.58 -7.66 12.07
N GLU A 111 -2.28 -6.59 12.38
CA GLU A 111 -2.81 -6.34 13.71
C GLU A 111 -4.20 -5.68 13.69
N ASN A 112 -4.91 -5.77 14.81
CA ASN A 112 -6.13 -4.99 15.04
C ASN A 112 -5.74 -3.65 15.66
N SER A 113 -5.98 -2.56 14.93
CA SER A 113 -5.62 -1.18 15.25
C SER A 113 -6.21 -0.66 16.56
N THR A 114 -7.37 -1.18 16.96
CA THR A 114 -8.08 -0.81 18.20
C THR A 114 -7.46 -1.50 19.41
N LEU A 115 -6.95 -2.72 19.25
CA LEU A 115 -6.35 -3.51 20.33
C LEU A 115 -4.84 -3.30 20.44
N ALA A 116 -4.14 -3.09 19.33
CA ALA A 116 -2.69 -2.93 19.26
C ALA A 116 -2.27 -1.49 19.57
N LEU A 117 -1.78 -1.27 20.79
CA LEU A 117 -1.23 0.01 21.26
C LEU A 117 0.32 -0.04 21.24
N PRO A 118 1.01 1.11 21.24
CA PRO A 118 2.48 1.14 21.13
C PRO A 118 3.24 0.33 22.19
N ALA A 119 2.69 0.21 23.42
CA ALA A 119 3.39 -0.37 24.56
C ALA A 119 2.75 -1.66 25.12
N ASN A 120 1.84 -2.30 24.39
CA ASN A 120 1.05 -3.44 24.90
C ASN A 120 1.32 -4.78 24.20
N PHE A 121 2.47 -4.93 23.55
CA PHE A 121 2.87 -6.18 22.92
C PHE A 121 2.74 -7.37 23.91
N PRO A 122 2.15 -8.51 23.50
CA PRO A 122 1.72 -8.87 22.14
C PRO A 122 0.26 -8.50 21.78
N THR A 123 -0.50 -7.92 22.70
CA THR A 123 -1.95 -7.68 22.57
C THR A 123 -2.31 -7.02 21.23
N GLY A 124 -3.34 -7.54 20.55
CA GLY A 124 -3.86 -7.01 19.30
C GLY A 124 -3.07 -7.37 18.03
N ARG A 125 -1.88 -7.96 18.15
CA ARG A 125 -1.06 -8.38 17.00
C ARG A 125 -1.43 -9.79 16.57
N HIS A 126 -2.15 -9.87 15.47
CA HIS A 126 -2.65 -11.13 14.96
C HIS A 126 -1.50 -12.02 14.49
N SER A 127 -0.73 -11.65 13.46
CA SER A 127 0.35 -12.50 12.95
C SER A 127 1.56 -11.73 12.44
N VAL A 128 2.72 -12.39 12.50
CA VAL A 128 4.01 -11.88 12.03
C VAL A 128 4.49 -12.75 10.87
N TYR A 129 5.03 -12.10 9.84
CA TYR A 129 5.59 -12.73 8.67
C TYR A 129 6.96 -12.15 8.34
N LEU A 130 7.90 -13.00 7.96
CA LEU A 130 9.30 -12.64 7.75
C LEU A 130 9.78 -13.05 6.35
N ALA A 131 10.59 -12.18 5.76
CA ALA A 131 11.40 -12.46 4.60
C ALA A 131 12.84 -11.96 4.84
N THR A 132 13.79 -12.44 4.04
CA THR A 132 15.19 -12.04 4.16
C THR A 132 15.73 -11.71 2.78
N THR A 133 16.41 -10.56 2.66
CA THR A 133 17.03 -10.14 1.41
C THR A 133 18.15 -11.10 1.03
N THR A 134 18.21 -11.49 -0.25
CA THR A 134 19.19 -12.43 -0.79
C THR A 134 20.18 -11.75 -1.72
N VAL A 135 19.86 -10.55 -2.21
CA VAL A 135 20.73 -9.73 -3.05
C VAL A 135 20.95 -8.34 -2.44
N ALA A 136 21.95 -7.63 -2.95
CA ALA A 136 22.24 -6.25 -2.56
C ALA A 136 22.34 -5.40 -3.83
N ASN A 137 21.79 -4.19 -3.76
CA ASN A 137 21.75 -3.20 -4.83
C ASN A 137 21.19 -3.76 -6.15
N GLN A 138 20.16 -4.60 -6.03
CA GLN A 138 19.43 -5.25 -7.11
C GLN A 138 17.99 -5.49 -6.63
N TRP A 139 17.03 -5.51 -7.55
CA TRP A 139 15.65 -5.87 -7.25
C TRP A 139 15.49 -7.37 -7.03
N GLU A 140 14.77 -7.74 -5.98
CA GLU A 140 14.25 -9.09 -5.75
C GLU A 140 12.81 -9.04 -5.24
N THR A 141 12.00 -10.03 -5.59
CA THR A 141 10.69 -10.23 -4.98
C THR A 141 10.85 -11.06 -3.71
N LEU A 142 10.58 -10.45 -2.56
CA LEU A 142 10.52 -11.16 -1.29
C LEU A 142 9.15 -11.81 -1.13
N THR A 143 9.14 -13.11 -0.79
CA THR A 143 7.92 -13.82 -0.36
C THR A 143 8.00 -14.05 1.14
N PHE A 144 7.01 -13.54 1.87
CA PHE A 144 7.00 -13.62 3.33
C PHE A 144 6.48 -14.96 3.81
N ASN A 145 7.17 -15.54 4.79
CA ASN A 145 6.77 -16.76 5.47
C ASN A 145 6.10 -16.41 6.80
N PHE A 146 5.05 -17.14 7.15
CA PHE A 146 4.44 -17.06 8.48
C PHE A 146 5.48 -17.42 9.55
N ASP A 147 5.65 -16.56 10.55
CA ASP A 147 6.54 -16.79 11.69
C ASP A 147 5.75 -17.26 12.91
N ASN A 148 4.82 -16.42 13.39
CA ASN A 148 4.00 -16.72 14.56
C ASN A 148 2.69 -15.91 14.61
N GLN A 149 1.85 -16.26 15.59
CA GLN A 149 0.61 -15.56 15.94
C GLN A 149 0.76 -15.00 17.37
N PRO A 150 1.25 -13.75 17.57
CA PRO A 150 1.56 -13.23 18.91
C PRO A 150 0.34 -13.18 19.84
N ASP A 151 -0.82 -12.77 19.32
CA ASP A 151 -2.10 -12.77 20.01
C ASP A 151 -3.12 -13.63 19.25
N PRO A 152 -3.24 -14.93 19.59
CA PRO A 152 -4.16 -15.85 18.93
C PRO A 152 -5.63 -15.56 19.27
N SER A 153 -5.93 -14.60 20.15
CA SER A 153 -7.31 -14.20 20.45
C SER A 153 -7.90 -13.22 19.42
N VAL A 154 -7.05 -12.60 18.59
CA VAL A 154 -7.50 -11.73 17.49
C VAL A 154 -8.10 -12.58 16.38
N SER A 155 -9.32 -12.26 15.95
CA SER A 155 -9.98 -12.97 14.84
C SER A 155 -9.35 -12.59 13.49
N SER A 156 -9.17 -13.56 12.60
CA SER A 156 -8.71 -13.36 11.22
C SER A 156 -9.61 -12.46 10.36
N THR A 157 -10.81 -12.13 10.83
CA THR A 157 -11.76 -11.21 10.18
C THR A 157 -11.84 -9.83 10.84
N SER A 158 -10.97 -9.55 11.81
CA SER A 158 -11.00 -8.32 12.62
C SER A 158 -9.73 -7.48 12.49
N VAL A 159 -8.83 -7.87 11.60
CA VAL A 159 -7.53 -7.24 11.41
C VAL A 159 -7.67 -6.13 10.38
N ASP A 160 -7.13 -4.96 10.69
CA ASP A 160 -7.33 -3.73 9.93
C ASP A 160 -6.06 -2.88 9.83
N ARG A 161 -4.89 -3.43 10.21
CA ARG A 161 -3.61 -2.73 10.10
C ARG A 161 -2.49 -3.64 9.63
N ILE A 162 -1.73 -3.17 8.65
CA ILE A 162 -0.42 -3.69 8.24
C ILE A 162 0.67 -2.79 8.82
N VAL A 163 1.70 -3.41 9.40
CA VAL A 163 2.92 -2.77 9.87
C VAL A 163 4.10 -3.39 9.13
N LEU A 164 4.73 -2.62 8.26
CA LEU A 164 5.93 -3.01 7.50
C LEU A 164 7.19 -2.47 8.21
N LEU A 165 8.18 -3.35 8.39
CA LEU A 165 9.48 -3.01 8.98
C LEU A 165 10.60 -3.53 8.09
N PHE A 166 11.61 -2.69 7.89
CA PHE A 166 12.87 -3.07 7.27
C PHE A 166 13.95 -3.19 8.35
N ASP A 167 14.72 -4.27 8.33
CA ASP A 167 15.82 -4.56 9.26
C ASP A 167 15.48 -4.32 10.76
N PRO A 168 14.35 -4.84 11.27
CA PRO A 168 13.92 -4.59 12.65
C PRO A 168 14.95 -5.10 13.68
N ASN A 169 14.87 -4.56 14.90
CA ASN A 169 15.81 -4.79 15.99
C ASN A 169 17.24 -4.29 15.70
N THR A 170 17.37 -3.25 14.89
CA THR A 170 18.66 -2.62 14.59
C THR A 170 18.53 -1.10 14.53
N ASN A 171 19.57 -0.37 14.91
CA ASN A 171 19.67 1.08 14.69
C ASN A 171 20.58 1.32 13.48
N ASN A 172 20.01 1.74 12.36
CA ASN A 172 20.75 2.18 11.18
C ASN A 172 19.95 3.22 10.40
N ASN A 173 20.58 3.78 9.38
CA ASN A 173 19.99 4.75 8.46
C ASN A 173 20.00 4.22 7.02
N ASP A 174 19.87 2.89 6.87
CA ASP A 174 19.85 2.24 5.57
C ASP A 174 18.59 2.68 4.79
N THR A 175 18.72 2.81 3.46
CA THR A 175 17.61 3.11 2.56
C THR A 175 17.23 1.88 1.76
N TYR A 176 15.95 1.55 1.77
CA TYR A 176 15.34 0.49 0.98
C TYR A 176 14.43 1.11 -0.07
N TYR A 177 14.43 0.57 -1.29
CA TYR A 177 13.37 0.86 -2.24
C TYR A 177 12.42 -0.32 -2.30
N TRP A 178 11.13 -0.06 -2.47
CA TRP A 178 10.13 -1.10 -2.51
C TRP A 178 8.92 -0.75 -3.36
N ASP A 179 8.27 -1.78 -3.87
CA ASP A 179 7.17 -1.68 -4.81
C ASP A 179 6.35 -2.99 -4.87
N ASN A 180 5.27 -3.00 -5.65
CA ASN A 180 4.44 -4.16 -5.95
C ASN A 180 4.03 -4.92 -4.68
N LEU A 181 3.56 -4.18 -3.67
CA LEU A 181 3.19 -4.74 -2.37
C LEU A 181 1.90 -5.55 -2.51
N VAL A 182 1.99 -6.85 -2.27
CA VAL A 182 0.86 -7.78 -2.18
C VAL A 182 0.71 -8.21 -0.72
N VAL A 183 -0.43 -7.88 -0.14
CA VAL A 183 -0.79 -8.12 1.25
C VAL A 183 -2.25 -8.59 1.30
N PRO A 184 -2.80 -8.97 2.47
CA PRO A 184 -4.20 -9.40 2.59
C PRO A 184 -5.15 -8.44 1.88
N GLU A 185 -6.13 -8.98 1.17
CA GLU A 185 -7.11 -8.17 0.47
C GLU A 185 -7.93 -7.35 1.47
N LEU A 186 -8.48 -6.21 1.04
CA LEU A 186 -9.45 -5.48 1.86
C LEU A 186 -10.74 -6.29 1.98
N ALA A 187 -11.41 -6.22 3.14
CA ALA A 187 -12.72 -6.82 3.32
C ALA A 187 -13.75 -6.18 2.39
N ASP A 188 -13.66 -4.85 2.28
CA ASP A 188 -14.45 -4.02 1.37
C ASP A 188 -13.48 -3.07 0.64
N ASP A 189 -13.20 -3.35 -0.64
CA ASP A 189 -12.39 -2.48 -1.49
C ASP A 189 -13.31 -1.47 -2.21
N PRO A 190 -13.18 -0.15 -1.94
CA PRO A 190 -14.04 0.86 -2.58
C PRO A 190 -13.84 0.95 -4.09
N CYS A 191 -12.74 0.41 -4.62
CA CYS A 191 -12.46 0.41 -6.05
C CYS A 191 -12.82 -0.90 -6.75
N ASP A 192 -13.34 -1.91 -6.03
CA ASP A 192 -13.76 -3.15 -6.67
C ASP A 192 -14.95 -2.91 -7.60
N GLY A 193 -14.78 -3.30 -8.87
CA GLY A 193 -15.78 -3.10 -9.92
C GLY A 193 -16.00 -1.65 -10.37
N VAL A 194 -15.22 -0.68 -9.87
CA VAL A 194 -15.29 0.72 -10.35
C VAL A 194 -14.61 0.82 -11.71
N ALA A 195 -15.36 1.28 -12.72
CA ALA A 195 -14.82 1.51 -14.05
C ALA A 195 -14.00 2.82 -14.08
N PRO A 196 -12.84 2.85 -14.77
CA PRO A 196 -12.09 4.10 -14.96
C PRO A 196 -12.92 5.18 -15.66
N ASP A 197 -12.76 6.42 -15.22
CA ASP A 197 -13.30 7.63 -15.86
C ASP A 197 -12.17 8.34 -16.61
N ASP A 198 -12.21 8.29 -17.93
CA ASP A 198 -11.22 8.90 -18.82
C ASP A 198 -11.16 10.44 -18.69
N MET A 199 -12.17 11.08 -18.07
CA MET A 199 -12.18 12.52 -17.82
C MET A 199 -11.48 12.89 -16.49
N VAL A 200 -11.15 11.90 -15.66
CA VAL A 200 -10.49 12.10 -14.36
C VAL A 200 -9.06 11.57 -14.45
N LEU A 201 -8.09 12.49 -14.45
CA LEU A 201 -6.67 12.12 -14.51
C LEU A 201 -6.15 11.59 -13.18
N GLN A 202 -6.64 12.15 -12.08
CA GLN A 202 -6.28 11.75 -10.72
C GLN A 202 -7.31 12.29 -9.72
N ASP A 203 -8.00 11.39 -9.00
CA ASP A 203 -8.89 11.72 -7.87
C ASP A 203 -8.35 11.25 -6.50
N PHE A 204 -7.20 10.58 -6.50
CA PHE A 204 -6.60 9.91 -5.35
C PHE A 204 -7.49 8.83 -4.72
N GLU A 205 -8.43 8.29 -5.52
CA GLU A 205 -9.31 7.20 -5.16
C GLU A 205 -9.15 6.07 -6.18
N CYS A 206 -10.12 5.88 -7.07
CA CYS A 206 -10.11 4.79 -8.03
C CYS A 206 -9.59 5.20 -9.41
N ASN A 207 -9.56 6.50 -9.73
CA ASN A 207 -9.02 6.99 -11.00
C ASN A 207 -7.60 7.52 -10.79
N GLN A 208 -6.61 6.67 -11.09
CA GLN A 208 -5.19 6.95 -10.86
C GLN A 208 -4.39 6.97 -12.18
N SER A 209 -4.92 7.64 -13.21
CA SER A 209 -4.35 7.69 -14.57
C SER A 209 -3.08 8.55 -14.70
N THR A 210 -2.59 9.13 -13.60
CA THR A 210 -1.38 9.94 -13.52
C THR A 210 -0.34 9.28 -12.61
N TYR A 211 0.78 8.88 -13.19
CA TYR A 211 1.91 8.25 -12.50
C TYR A 211 2.87 9.33 -12.05
N PHE A 212 2.81 9.70 -10.78
CA PHE A 212 3.70 10.72 -10.23
C PHE A 212 5.13 10.21 -10.23
N THR A 213 6.05 10.98 -10.83
CA THR A 213 7.46 10.60 -10.96
C THR A 213 8.42 11.48 -10.18
N PHE A 214 7.95 12.64 -9.74
CA PHE A 214 8.80 13.60 -9.02
C PHE A 214 7.96 14.63 -8.28
N SER A 215 8.46 15.07 -7.12
CA SER A 215 8.06 16.33 -6.50
C SER A 215 9.26 16.98 -5.82
N HIS A 216 9.36 18.32 -5.85
CA HIS A 216 10.47 19.05 -5.21
C HIS A 216 10.57 18.83 -3.70
N ALA A 217 9.45 18.47 -3.06
CA ALA A 217 9.38 18.26 -1.63
C ALA A 217 9.41 16.78 -1.22
N GLY A 218 9.48 15.84 -2.17
CA GLY A 218 9.63 14.39 -1.97
C GLY A 218 8.66 13.79 -0.95
N VAL A 219 9.07 13.79 0.33
CA VAL A 219 8.33 13.35 1.51
C VAL A 219 6.99 14.07 1.75
N ASN A 220 6.87 15.28 1.19
CA ASN A 220 5.73 16.17 1.39
C ASN A 220 4.65 16.05 0.32
N PHE A 221 4.84 15.19 -0.70
CA PHE A 221 3.79 14.88 -1.67
C PHE A 221 3.29 13.46 -1.48
N ARG A 222 2.04 13.31 -1.02
CA ARG A 222 1.45 11.98 -0.77
C ARG A 222 -0.07 12.04 -0.81
N ARG A 223 -0.69 10.87 -1.01
CA ARG A 223 -2.11 10.68 -0.73
C ARG A 223 -2.36 10.72 0.78
N VAL A 224 -3.36 11.47 1.21
CA VAL A 224 -3.82 11.58 2.61
C VAL A 224 -5.34 11.52 2.67
N VAL A 225 -5.89 11.36 3.87
CA VAL A 225 -7.32 11.58 4.14
C VAL A 225 -7.66 13.03 3.82
N ASN A 226 -8.81 13.25 3.16
CA ASN A 226 -9.29 14.59 2.85
C ASN A 226 -9.46 15.43 4.14
N PRO A 227 -8.81 16.60 4.26
CA PRO A 227 -8.93 17.45 5.45
C PRO A 227 -10.30 18.14 5.57
N ASP A 228 -11.08 18.23 4.48
CA ASP A 228 -12.41 18.87 4.47
C ASP A 228 -13.43 18.04 3.66
N PRO A 229 -13.80 16.84 4.13
CA PRO A 229 -14.69 15.92 3.38
C PRO A 229 -16.14 16.42 3.29
N ASN A 230 -16.50 17.45 4.06
CA ASN A 230 -17.84 18.06 3.99
C ASN A 230 -17.85 19.32 3.11
N GLY A 231 -16.71 19.67 2.49
CA GLY A 231 -16.55 20.83 1.64
C GLY A 231 -17.03 20.58 0.21
N MET A 232 -16.43 21.33 -0.74
CA MET A 232 -16.73 21.16 -2.16
C MET A 232 -16.22 19.81 -2.71
N ASN A 233 -15.05 19.38 -2.24
CA ASN A 233 -14.53 18.05 -2.54
C ASN A 233 -14.95 17.10 -1.41
N THR A 234 -15.76 16.09 -1.75
CA THR A 234 -16.30 15.11 -0.80
C THR A 234 -15.60 13.75 -0.88
N SER A 235 -14.50 13.64 -1.64
CA SER A 235 -13.68 12.43 -1.70
C SER A 235 -13.13 12.08 -0.32
N ASP A 236 -12.91 10.78 -0.08
CA ASP A 236 -12.30 10.31 1.18
C ASP A 236 -10.81 10.67 1.23
N TYR A 237 -10.17 10.75 0.05
CA TYR A 237 -8.74 10.96 -0.09
C TYR A 237 -8.38 12.07 -1.06
N VAL A 238 -7.25 12.71 -0.83
CA VAL A 238 -6.68 13.77 -1.67
C VAL A 238 -5.16 13.68 -1.73
N GLY A 239 -4.54 14.36 -2.69
CA GLY A 239 -3.11 14.65 -2.66
C GLY A 239 -2.81 15.82 -1.73
N SER A 240 -1.87 15.63 -0.80
CA SER A 240 -1.29 16.72 0.00
C SER A 240 0.06 17.09 -0.57
N TYR A 241 0.34 18.39 -0.62
CA TYR A 241 1.64 18.95 -0.95
C TYR A 241 2.02 20.02 0.07
N ILE A 242 3.14 19.84 0.77
CA ILE A 242 3.71 20.87 1.64
C ILE A 242 4.91 21.49 0.93
N ARG A 243 4.84 22.81 0.70
CA ARG A 243 5.85 23.58 -0.03
C ARG A 243 7.24 23.40 0.56
N ASN A 244 8.23 23.23 -0.31
CA ASN A 244 9.64 23.28 0.04
C ASN A 244 10.08 24.74 0.17
N GLY A 245 10.41 25.19 1.37
CA GLY A 245 10.91 26.56 1.61
C GLY A 245 12.30 26.85 1.00
N GLY A 246 13.00 25.83 0.49
CA GLY A 246 14.29 25.96 -0.17
C GLY A 246 14.21 26.28 -1.67
N GLU A 247 13.03 26.20 -2.28
CA GLU A 247 12.84 26.41 -3.71
C GLU A 247 12.02 27.67 -4.00
N GLU A 248 12.38 28.38 -5.07
CA GLU A 248 11.58 29.51 -5.55
C GLU A 248 10.24 29.03 -6.12
N ASN A 249 10.27 27.92 -6.86
CA ASN A 249 9.11 27.27 -7.45
C ASN A 249 9.11 25.78 -7.12
N ASP A 250 7.93 25.29 -6.78
CA ASP A 250 7.68 23.89 -6.48
C ASP A 250 7.01 23.22 -7.68
N VAL A 251 7.35 21.96 -7.93
CA VAL A 251 6.80 21.22 -9.07
C VAL A 251 6.43 19.81 -8.63
N ILE A 252 5.26 19.36 -9.08
CA ILE A 252 4.84 17.96 -9.09
C ILE A 252 4.82 17.52 -10.55
N VAL A 253 5.50 16.42 -10.87
CA VAL A 253 5.55 15.87 -12.22
C VAL A 253 4.92 14.49 -12.20
N GLY A 254 3.98 14.26 -13.11
CA GLY A 254 3.45 12.95 -13.41
C GLY A 254 3.49 12.64 -14.90
N LYS A 255 3.48 11.35 -15.23
CA LYS A 255 3.26 10.85 -16.58
C LYS A 255 1.83 10.34 -16.68
N LEU A 256 1.27 10.40 -17.88
CA LEU A 256 -0.07 9.91 -18.13
C LEU A 256 -0.02 8.51 -18.71
N ALA A 257 -0.98 7.68 -18.33
CA ALA A 257 -1.13 6.31 -18.83
C ALA A 257 -1.26 6.28 -20.37
N SER A 258 -1.89 7.31 -20.95
CA SER A 258 -2.05 7.48 -22.38
C SER A 258 -1.95 8.95 -22.78
N PRO A 259 -1.60 9.27 -24.05
CA PRO A 259 -1.66 10.63 -24.55
C PRO A 259 -3.05 11.25 -24.34
N LEU A 260 -3.09 12.51 -23.90
CA LEU A 260 -4.34 13.24 -23.78
C LEU A 260 -4.94 13.46 -25.17
N ALA A 261 -6.19 13.04 -25.34
CA ALA A 261 -6.97 13.39 -26.52
C ALA A 261 -7.39 14.86 -26.40
N ILE A 262 -6.70 15.75 -27.12
CA ILE A 262 -7.07 17.17 -27.18
C ILE A 262 -8.25 17.32 -28.16
N GLY A 263 -9.45 17.42 -27.60
CA GLY A 263 -10.71 17.59 -28.33
C GLY A 263 -11.16 19.05 -28.44
N THR A 264 -12.48 19.25 -28.49
CA THR A 264 -13.09 20.60 -28.50
C THR A 264 -13.25 21.20 -27.09
N ALA A 265 -13.05 20.41 -26.03
CA ALA A 265 -13.01 20.85 -24.64
C ALA A 265 -11.58 20.69 -24.10
N ASN A 266 -10.83 21.79 -24.03
CA ASN A 266 -9.39 21.81 -23.68
C ASN A 266 -9.16 22.52 -22.34
N ASN A 267 -9.99 22.22 -21.35
CA ASN A 267 -9.86 22.79 -20.01
C ASN A 267 -9.48 21.69 -19.03
N TYR A 268 -8.45 21.94 -18.21
CA TYR A 268 -8.13 21.14 -17.05
C TYR A 268 -8.58 21.89 -15.81
N SER A 269 -9.09 21.17 -14.83
CA SER A 269 -9.46 21.72 -13.53
C SER A 269 -8.78 20.92 -12.44
N LEU A 270 -8.32 21.63 -11.41
CA LEU A 270 -7.83 21.05 -10.17
C LEU A 270 -8.63 21.68 -9.04
N GLN A 271 -9.20 20.84 -8.16
CA GLN A 271 -9.74 21.31 -6.89
C GLN A 271 -8.57 21.48 -5.91
N VAL A 272 -8.46 22.65 -5.30
CA VAL A 272 -7.38 22.99 -4.37
C VAL A 272 -7.99 23.42 -3.05
N TRP A 273 -7.50 22.81 -1.97
CA TRP A 273 -7.80 23.21 -0.61
C TRP A 273 -6.56 23.85 0.02
N ASP A 274 -6.76 24.97 0.71
CA ASP A 274 -5.71 25.73 1.39
C ASP A 274 -6.22 26.11 2.79
N GLU A 275 -5.45 25.79 3.82
CA GLU A 275 -5.75 26.17 5.20
C GLU A 275 -5.63 27.69 5.44
N ASN A 276 -4.81 28.40 4.64
CA ASN A 276 -4.49 29.82 4.81
C ASN A 276 -4.69 30.62 3.52
N PRO A 277 -5.91 30.66 2.94
CA PRO A 277 -6.13 31.31 1.65
C PRO A 277 -5.97 32.84 1.73
N PRO A 278 -5.50 33.51 0.66
CA PRO A 278 -5.16 32.94 -0.65
C PRO A 278 -3.67 32.59 -0.80
N THR A 279 -3.36 31.33 -1.11
CA THR A 279 -2.08 30.94 -1.70
C THR A 279 -2.18 30.91 -3.22
N ASN A 280 -1.21 31.51 -3.93
CA ASN A 280 -1.10 31.32 -5.37
C ASN A 280 -0.60 29.91 -5.64
N VAL A 281 -1.42 29.09 -6.31
CA VAL A 281 -1.14 27.70 -6.71
C VAL A 281 -1.05 27.62 -8.23
#